data_AF-W2RX23-F1
#
_entry.id   AF-W2RX23-F1
#
_cell.length_a   1.000
_cell.length_b   1.000
_cell.length_c   1.000
_cell.angle_alpha   90.00
_cell.angle_beta   90.00
_cell.angle_gamma   90.00
#
_symmetry.space_group_name_H-M   'P 1'
#
loop_
_entity.id
_entity.type
_entity.pdbx_description
1 polymer ?
#
loop_
_entity_poly.entity_id
_entity_poly.type
_entity_poly.pdbx_seq_one_letter_code
_entity_poly.pdbx_strand_id
1 'polypeptide(L)'
;MCSPHQGRNRVSPLCRFGRLFEASDALDQIHAILNNTTEEDTIDVDELISAIQTSVNLQALLCEEIGDENQLYAGGLNLCQIGLLLTFEHGTKQPPAPDGSAHSSSEATTSLFTILSSLTDSVELFTLDIPTIDYNCLPPFVVFLAYKAAALATQRLWLDKDTNEGLRKLRILRKFLAVVGERWLSGSQ
;
A
#
# COMPACT_ATOMS: atom_id res chain seq x y z
N MET A 1 24.21 1.05 -6.31
CA MET A 1 23.33 2.00 -5.59
C MET A 1 23.20 3.28 -6.40
N CYS A 2 21.98 3.74 -6.66
CA CYS A 2 21.78 4.99 -7.38
C CYS A 2 22.13 6.16 -6.46
N SER A 3 23.12 6.96 -6.87
CA SER A 3 23.59 8.08 -6.05
C SER A 3 22.56 9.20 -6.08
N PRO A 4 22.16 9.76 -4.91
CA PRO A 4 21.21 10.87 -4.85
C PRO A 4 21.73 12.15 -5.54
N HIS A 5 23.05 12.25 -5.79
CA HIS A 5 23.70 13.43 -6.36
C HIS A 5 23.80 13.45 -7.89
N GLN A 6 23.33 12.41 -8.60
CA GLN A 6 23.45 12.33 -10.05
C GLN A 6 22.08 12.45 -10.71
N GLY A 7 21.58 13.69 -10.79
CA GLY A 7 20.25 14.07 -11.30
C GLY A 7 19.93 13.72 -12.76
N ARG A 8 20.76 12.91 -13.45
CA ARG A 8 20.60 12.59 -14.87
C ARG A 8 20.10 11.16 -15.16
N ASN A 9 19.93 10.30 -14.15
CA ASN A 9 19.65 8.88 -14.40
C ASN A 9 18.62 8.21 -13.46
N ARG A 10 17.75 8.98 -12.79
CA ARG A 10 16.71 8.42 -11.89
C ARG A 10 15.68 7.54 -12.60
N VAL A 11 15.53 7.71 -13.92
CA VAL A 11 14.64 6.93 -14.79
C VAL A 11 15.31 5.66 -15.34
N SER A 12 16.59 5.44 -15.04
CA SER A 12 17.32 4.24 -15.47
C SER A 12 16.63 2.96 -14.98
N PRO A 13 16.52 1.92 -15.82
CA PRO A 13 16.01 0.61 -15.40
C PRO A 13 16.75 0.05 -14.18
N LEU A 14 18.06 0.30 -14.08
CA LEU A 14 18.87 -0.14 -12.92
C LEU A 14 18.49 0.60 -11.64
N CYS A 15 18.13 1.89 -11.72
CA CYS A 15 17.66 2.63 -10.56
C CYS A 15 16.27 2.18 -10.14
N ARG A 16 15.36 1.99 -11.10
CA ARG A 16 14.01 1.46 -10.83
C ARG A 16 14.06 0.07 -10.20
N PHE A 17 14.95 -0.80 -10.70
CA PHE A 17 15.17 -2.11 -10.10
C PHE A 17 15.76 -2.01 -8.69
N GLY A 18 16.76 -1.14 -8.48
CA GLY A 18 17.33 -0.90 -7.15
C GLY A 18 16.28 -0.43 -6.14
N ARG A 19 15.41 0.50 -6.55
CA ARG A 19 14.28 0.97 -5.73
C ARG A 19 13.26 -0.12 -5.42
N LEU A 20 12.94 -0.95 -6.41
CA LEU A 20 12.06 -2.10 -6.20
C LEU A 20 12.67 -3.08 -5.20
N PHE A 21 13.98 -3.32 -5.28
CA PHE A 21 14.70 -4.19 -4.35
C PHE A 21 14.72 -3.61 -2.93
N GLU A 22 15.01 -2.31 -2.77
CA GLU A 22 14.95 -1.61 -1.47
C GLU A 22 13.54 -1.72 -0.86
N ALA A 23 12.49 -1.57 -1.66
CA ALA A 23 11.11 -1.69 -1.19
C ALA A 23 10.72 -3.13 -0.83
N SER A 24 11.25 -4.12 -1.57
CA SER A 24 11.12 -5.55 -1.26
C SER A 24 11.75 -5.88 0.07
N ASP A 25 12.99 -5.43 0.31
CA ASP A 25 13.71 -5.67 1.56
C ASP A 25 12.97 -5.06 2.76
N ALA A 26 12.47 -3.82 2.63
CA ALA A 26 11.66 -3.19 3.65
C ALA A 26 10.35 -3.95 3.93
N LEU A 27 9.68 -4.46 2.88
CA LEU A 27 8.49 -5.29 3.05
C LEU A 27 8.80 -6.63 3.72
N ASP A 28 9.90 -7.28 3.33
CA ASP A 28 10.33 -8.56 3.90
C ASP A 28 10.66 -8.42 5.40
N GLN A 29 11.31 -7.32 5.80
CA GLN A 29 11.54 -7.00 7.21
C GLN A 29 10.24 -6.84 7.99
N ILE A 30 9.30 -6.03 7.49
CA ILE A 30 7.97 -5.88 8.12
C ILE A 30 7.29 -7.25 8.24
N HIS A 31 7.28 -8.03 7.16
CA HIS A 31 6.62 -9.33 7.13
C HIS A 31 7.28 -10.33 8.10
N ALA A 32 8.60 -10.32 8.21
CA ALA A 32 9.36 -11.16 9.13
C ALA A 32 9.00 -10.81 10.58
N ILE A 33 9.03 -9.53 10.96
CA ILE A 33 8.72 -9.08 12.33
C ILE A 33 7.27 -9.42 12.70
N LEU A 34 6.32 -9.24 11.78
CA LEU A 34 4.91 -9.50 12.04
C LEU A 34 4.55 -11.00 12.13
N ASN A 35 5.34 -11.90 11.55
CA ASN A 35 4.99 -13.33 11.46
C ASN A 35 5.99 -14.28 12.13
N ASN A 36 7.20 -13.85 12.48
CA ASN A 36 8.21 -14.70 13.13
C ASN A 36 8.09 -14.70 14.67
N THR A 37 7.01 -14.18 15.24
CA THR A 37 6.72 -14.32 16.66
C THR A 37 6.39 -15.77 16.99
N THR A 38 7.38 -16.50 17.50
CA THR A 38 7.16 -17.75 18.23
C THR A 38 6.23 -17.48 19.42
N GLU A 39 5.39 -18.45 19.81
CA GLU A 39 4.29 -18.27 20.80
C GLU A 39 4.70 -17.69 22.18
N GLU A 40 5.99 -17.52 22.46
CA GLU A 40 6.55 -16.91 23.67
C GLU A 40 7.18 -15.52 23.47
N ASP A 41 7.44 -15.09 22.23
CA ASP A 41 8.09 -13.80 21.93
C ASP A 41 7.06 -12.72 21.60
N THR A 42 7.08 -11.65 22.39
CA THR A 42 6.40 -10.40 22.04
C THR A 42 7.06 -9.78 20.81
N ILE A 43 6.25 -9.21 19.91
CA ILE A 43 6.76 -8.43 18.76
C ILE A 43 7.74 -7.38 19.25
N ASP A 44 8.92 -7.31 18.63
CA ASP A 44 9.84 -6.20 18.82
C ASP A 44 9.23 -4.94 18.18
N VAL A 45 8.57 -4.14 19.02
CA VAL A 45 7.88 -2.91 18.60
C VAL A 45 8.87 -1.88 18.07
N ASP A 46 10.08 -1.82 18.61
CA ASP A 46 11.09 -0.86 18.18
C ASP A 46 11.63 -1.23 16.80
N GLU A 47 11.88 -2.52 16.56
CA GLU A 47 12.26 -3.04 15.25
C GLU A 47 11.14 -2.80 14.22
N LEU A 48 9.88 -3.04 14.60
CA LEU A 48 8.73 -2.79 13.74
C LEU A 48 8.59 -1.31 13.38
N ILE A 49 8.73 -0.40 14.35
CA ILE A 49 8.66 1.05 14.11
C ILE A 49 9.77 1.47 13.15
N SER A 50 10.99 0.97 13.32
CA SER A 50 12.12 1.26 12.44
C SER A 50 11.87 0.79 11.00
N ALA A 51 11.31 -0.41 10.84
CA ALA A 51 10.95 -0.95 9.53
C ALA A 51 9.83 -0.14 8.84
N ILE A 52 8.81 0.27 9.60
CA ILE A 52 7.75 1.17 9.11
C ILE A 52 8.35 2.50 8.64
N GLN A 53 9.19 3.14 9.46
CA GLN A 53 9.81 4.43 9.11
C GLN A 53 10.64 4.32 7.84
N THR A 54 11.39 3.23 7.68
CA THR A 54 12.15 2.94 6.46
C THR A 54 11.23 2.88 5.24
N SER A 55 10.10 2.17 5.35
CA SER A 55 9.10 2.07 4.28
C SER A 55 8.43 3.42 3.96
N VAL A 56 8.07 4.22 4.97
CA VAL A 56 7.50 5.57 4.79
C VAL A 56 8.49 6.52 4.10
N ASN A 57 9.76 6.51 4.54
CA ASN A 57 10.80 7.35 3.96
C ASN A 57 11.07 6.96 2.50
N LEU A 58 11.12 5.66 2.20
CA LEU A 58 11.27 5.17 0.83
C LEU A 58 10.07 5.53 -0.03
N GLN A 59 8.85 5.40 0.49
CA GLN A 59 7.63 5.84 -0.20
C GLN A 59 7.70 7.34 -0.56
N ALA A 60 8.06 8.21 0.39
CA ALA A 60 8.17 9.64 0.14
C ALA A 60 9.20 9.95 -0.98
N LEU A 61 10.36 9.31 -0.91
CA LEU A 61 11.40 9.42 -1.93
C LEU A 61 10.93 8.95 -3.31
N LEU A 62 10.19 7.84 -3.38
CA LEU A 62 9.65 7.32 -4.62
C LEU A 62 8.59 8.24 -5.22
N CYS A 63 7.72 8.84 -4.40
CA CYS A 63 6.76 9.84 -4.87
C CYS A 63 7.48 11.03 -5.53
N GLU A 64 8.58 11.51 -4.96
CA GLU A 64 9.40 12.59 -5.55
C GLU A 64 10.10 12.16 -6.86
N GLU A 65 10.51 10.89 -6.97
CA GLU A 65 11.25 10.39 -8.14
C GLU A 65 10.37 10.07 -9.36
N ILE A 66 9.12 9.63 -9.13
CA ILE A 66 8.23 9.10 -10.18
C ILE A 66 7.25 10.16 -10.70
N GLY A 67 6.82 11.10 -9.86
CA GLY A 67 5.73 12.04 -10.16
C GLY A 67 4.34 11.38 -10.13
N ASP A 68 3.29 12.20 -10.11
CA ASP A 68 1.92 11.74 -9.80
C ASP A 68 1.31 10.79 -10.85
N GLU A 69 1.64 10.96 -12.12
CA GLU A 69 0.99 10.23 -13.23
C GLU A 69 1.38 8.74 -13.30
N ASN A 70 2.47 8.33 -12.66
CA ASN A 70 3.06 6.99 -12.81
C ASN A 70 3.12 6.17 -11.52
N GLN A 71 2.57 6.69 -10.42
CA GLN A 71 2.66 6.07 -9.09
C GLN A 71 2.09 4.64 -9.08
N LEU A 72 0.96 4.43 -9.74
CA LEU A 72 0.28 3.13 -9.78
C LEU A 72 1.11 2.04 -10.50
N TYR A 73 1.93 2.43 -11.48
CA TYR A 73 2.83 1.50 -12.19
C TYR A 73 4.16 1.26 -11.45
N ALA A 74 4.44 2.01 -10.38
CA ALA A 74 5.67 1.89 -9.64
C ALA A 74 5.61 0.76 -8.61
N GLY A 75 6.16 -0.40 -8.98
CA GLY A 75 6.21 -1.58 -8.11
C GLY A 75 6.77 -1.30 -6.71
N GLY A 76 7.86 -0.52 -6.61
CA GLY A 76 8.44 -0.18 -5.31
C GLY A 76 7.49 0.60 -4.39
N LEU A 77 6.73 1.55 -4.95
CA LEU A 77 5.73 2.31 -4.19
C LEU A 77 4.60 1.40 -3.69
N ASN A 78 4.14 0.49 -4.56
CA ASN A 78 3.12 -0.50 -4.21
C ASN A 78 3.60 -1.42 -3.08
N LEU A 79 4.87 -1.85 -3.07
CA LEU A 79 5.44 -2.66 -2.00
C LEU A 79 5.49 -1.91 -0.66
N CYS A 80 5.89 -0.64 -0.66
CA CYS A 80 5.85 0.19 0.55
C CYS A 80 4.42 0.29 1.10
N GLN A 81 3.44 0.57 0.24
CA GLN A 81 2.03 0.66 0.62
C GLN A 81 1.50 -0.67 1.16
N ILE A 82 1.90 -1.81 0.58
CA ILE A 82 1.55 -3.14 1.10
C ILE A 82 2.07 -3.31 2.52
N GLY A 83 3.34 -2.98 2.78
CA GLY A 83 3.93 -3.09 4.12
C GLY A 83 3.16 -2.28 5.16
N LEU A 84 2.81 -1.03 4.83
CA LEU A 84 2.01 -0.18 5.72
C LEU A 84 0.60 -0.72 5.98
N LEU A 85 -0.06 -1.28 4.97
CA LEU A 85 -1.37 -1.93 5.15
C LEU A 85 -1.29 -3.18 6.03
N LEU A 86 -0.22 -3.99 5.89
CA LEU A 86 -0.03 -5.18 6.70
C LEU A 86 0.22 -4.84 8.17
N THR A 87 1.06 -3.83 8.43
CA THR A 87 1.28 -3.35 9.81
C THR A 87 -0.01 -2.81 10.42
N PHE A 88 -0.79 -2.05 9.63
CA PHE A 88 -2.08 -1.56 10.08
C PHE A 88 -3.06 -2.71 10.39
N GLU A 89 -3.19 -3.69 9.49
CA GLU A 89 -4.02 -4.89 9.68
C GLU A 89 -3.63 -5.61 10.97
N HIS A 90 -2.34 -5.79 11.21
CA HIS A 90 -1.83 -6.41 12.43
C HIS A 90 -2.21 -5.61 13.69
N GLY A 91 -1.98 -4.30 13.69
CA GLY A 91 -2.31 -3.42 14.82
C GLY A 91 -3.80 -3.43 15.19
N THR A 92 -4.70 -3.63 14.21
CA THR A 92 -6.15 -3.73 14.49
C THR A 92 -6.61 -5.05 15.10
N LYS A 93 -5.81 -6.12 14.97
CA LYS A 93 -6.14 -7.44 15.53
C LYS A 93 -5.67 -7.60 16.98
N GLN A 94 -4.75 -6.76 17.42
CA GLN A 94 -4.21 -6.81 18.78
C GLN A 94 -5.21 -6.19 19.77
N PRO A 95 -5.44 -6.79 20.96
CA PRO A 95 -6.27 -6.19 22.00
C PRO A 95 -5.71 -4.81 22.38
N PRO A 96 -6.57 -3.82 22.69
CA PRO A 96 -6.09 -2.53 23.15
C PRO A 96 -5.23 -2.71 24.39
N ALA A 97 -4.02 -2.12 24.37
CA ALA A 97 -3.15 -2.10 25.53
C ALA A 97 -3.90 -1.46 26.73
N PRO A 98 -3.70 -1.96 27.96
CA PRO A 98 -4.38 -1.45 29.16
C PRO A 98 -4.08 0.04 29.42
N ASP A 99 -2.97 0.54 28.89
CA ASP A 99 -2.55 1.93 28.99
C ASP A 99 -2.95 2.66 27.70
N GLY A 100 -4.12 3.29 27.72
CA GLY A 100 -4.75 3.93 26.56
C GLY A 100 -3.92 5.00 25.86
N SER A 101 -3.03 4.59 24.95
CA SER A 101 -2.33 5.47 24.02
C SER A 101 -3.24 5.87 22.85
N ALA A 102 -4.24 6.70 23.13
CA ALA A 102 -5.19 7.23 22.14
C ALA A 102 -4.52 8.04 21.00
N HIS A 103 -3.23 8.35 21.09
CA HIS A 103 -2.48 9.12 20.08
C HIS A 103 -1.97 8.24 18.92
N SER A 104 -1.45 7.04 19.22
CA SER A 104 -0.90 6.10 18.22
C SER A 104 -1.98 5.58 17.27
N SER A 105 -3.20 5.37 17.78
CA SER A 105 -4.35 4.92 16.98
C SER A 105 -4.85 5.98 15.99
N SER A 106 -4.69 7.27 16.29
CA SER A 106 -5.12 8.38 15.43
C SER A 106 -4.19 8.58 14.23
N GLU A 107 -2.87 8.53 14.44
CA GLU A 107 -1.87 8.66 13.38
C GLU A 107 -1.90 7.47 12.41
N ALA A 108 -1.92 6.24 12.93
CA ALA A 108 -2.04 5.03 12.11
C ALA A 108 -3.34 5.02 11.29
N THR A 109 -4.44 5.52 11.87
CA THR A 109 -5.72 5.68 11.18
C THR A 109 -5.64 6.71 10.06
N THR A 110 -4.98 7.84 10.31
CA THR A 110 -4.79 8.89 9.30
C THR A 110 -3.94 8.38 8.13
N SER A 111 -2.84 7.67 8.42
CA SER A 111 -1.99 7.06 7.37
C SER A 111 -2.77 6.04 6.54
N LEU A 112 -3.60 5.21 7.17
CA LEU A 112 -4.49 4.30 6.43
C LEU A 112 -5.44 5.07 5.51
N PHE A 113 -6.10 6.12 6.02
CA PHE A 113 -7.03 6.91 5.21
C PHE A 113 -6.33 7.54 4.00
N THR A 114 -5.11 8.03 4.18
CA THR A 114 -4.28 8.57 3.09
C THR A 114 -3.96 7.51 2.04
N ILE A 115 -3.51 6.32 2.46
CA ILE A 115 -3.24 5.20 1.53
C ILE A 115 -4.52 4.80 0.78
N LEU A 116 -5.64 4.66 1.50
CA LEU A 116 -6.92 4.30 0.91
C LEU A 116 -7.40 5.37 -0.08
N SER A 117 -7.28 6.66 0.24
CA SER A 117 -7.61 7.75 -0.70
C SER A 117 -6.74 7.68 -1.94
N SER A 118 -5.41 7.71 -1.77
CA SER A 118 -4.44 7.72 -2.88
C SER A 118 -4.63 6.52 -3.81
N LEU A 119 -4.80 5.33 -3.25
CA LEU A 119 -5.06 4.13 -4.05
C LEU A 119 -6.40 4.22 -4.77
N THR A 120 -7.47 4.61 -4.08
CA THR A 120 -8.82 4.73 -4.67
C THR A 120 -8.80 5.71 -5.83
N ASP A 121 -8.22 6.89 -5.63
CA ASP A 121 -8.12 7.93 -6.66
C ASP A 121 -7.33 7.42 -7.88
N SER A 122 -6.25 6.68 -7.63
CA SER A 122 -5.42 6.11 -8.70
C SER A 122 -6.14 5.01 -9.49
N VAL A 123 -6.89 4.13 -8.82
CA VAL A 123 -7.61 3.03 -9.49
C VAL A 123 -8.97 3.46 -10.05
N GLU A 124 -9.53 4.60 -9.60
CA GLU A 124 -10.83 5.10 -10.07
C GLU A 124 -10.81 5.30 -11.59
N LEU A 125 -9.69 5.75 -12.14
CA LEU A 125 -9.49 5.90 -13.58
C LEU A 125 -9.78 4.60 -14.34
N PHE A 126 -9.37 3.44 -13.81
CA PHE A 126 -9.60 2.12 -14.43
C PHE A 126 -11.08 1.69 -14.35
N THR A 127 -11.86 2.36 -13.51
CA THR A 127 -13.30 2.10 -13.37
C THR A 127 -14.14 3.02 -14.24
N LEU A 128 -13.55 4.09 -14.75
CA LEU A 128 -14.13 4.95 -15.77
C LEU A 128 -13.71 4.33 -17.09
N ASP A 129 -14.63 4.09 -18.03
CA ASP A 129 -14.33 3.45 -19.33
C ASP A 129 -13.53 4.38 -20.26
N ILE A 130 -12.36 4.84 -19.78
CA ILE A 130 -11.50 5.84 -20.39
C ILE A 130 -10.44 5.11 -21.25
N PRO A 131 -10.25 5.49 -22.53
CA PRO A 131 -9.38 4.76 -23.45
C PRO A 131 -7.86 4.83 -23.17
N THR A 132 -7.41 5.67 -22.25
CA THR A 132 -5.98 6.03 -22.10
C THR A 132 -5.20 5.15 -21.12
N ILE A 133 -5.83 4.11 -20.58
CA ILE A 133 -5.25 3.32 -19.48
C ILE A 133 -4.63 2.04 -20.03
N ASP A 134 -3.34 1.87 -19.78
CA ASP A 134 -2.61 0.68 -20.18
C ASP A 134 -2.65 -0.40 -19.09
N TYR A 135 -3.66 -1.26 -19.20
CA TYR A 135 -3.81 -2.43 -18.33
C TYR A 135 -2.65 -3.44 -18.47
N ASN A 136 -1.92 -3.45 -19.59
CA ASN A 136 -0.82 -4.39 -19.80
C ASN A 136 0.40 -4.02 -18.95
N CYS A 137 0.50 -2.75 -18.55
CA CYS A 137 1.55 -2.27 -17.66
C CYS A 137 1.19 -2.40 -16.17
N LEU A 138 -0.04 -2.81 -15.83
CA LEU A 138 -0.51 -2.88 -14.44
C LEU A 138 0.30 -3.92 -13.64
N PRO A 139 1.05 -3.52 -12.60
CA PRO A 139 1.78 -4.46 -11.78
C PRO A 139 0.82 -5.35 -10.97
N PRO A 140 1.13 -6.64 -10.75
CA PRO A 140 0.29 -7.53 -9.94
C PRO A 140 0.12 -7.03 -8.50
N PHE A 141 1.10 -6.27 -8.00
CA PHE A 141 1.06 -5.65 -6.67
C PHE A 141 -0.11 -4.69 -6.48
N VAL A 142 -0.55 -3.98 -7.53
CA VAL A 142 -1.70 -3.06 -7.45
C VAL A 142 -2.99 -3.82 -7.18
N VAL A 143 -3.16 -4.98 -7.82
CA VAL A 143 -4.34 -5.83 -7.64
C VAL A 143 -4.41 -6.37 -6.22
N PHE A 144 -3.28 -6.88 -5.71
CA PHE A 144 -3.17 -7.30 -4.32
C PHE A 144 -3.45 -6.15 -3.34
N LEU A 145 -2.87 -4.98 -3.61
CA LEU A 145 -3.07 -3.79 -2.79
C LEU A 145 -4.54 -3.35 -2.76
N ALA A 146 -5.21 -3.31 -3.92
CA ALA A 146 -6.64 -2.99 -4.02
C ALA A 146 -7.52 -4.01 -3.28
N TYR A 147 -7.18 -5.30 -3.36
CA TYR A 147 -7.86 -6.35 -2.61
C TYR A 147 -7.72 -6.15 -1.09
N LYS A 148 -6.49 -5.92 -0.61
CA LYS A 148 -6.22 -5.67 0.81
C LYS A 148 -6.88 -4.39 1.32
N ALA A 149 -6.81 -3.31 0.55
CA ALA A 149 -7.49 -2.06 0.84
C ALA A 149 -9.02 -2.25 0.95
N ALA A 150 -9.63 -3.01 0.04
CA ALA A 150 -11.06 -3.29 0.07
C ALA A 150 -11.48 -4.10 1.30
N ALA A 151 -10.66 -5.09 1.70
CA ALA A 151 -10.89 -5.87 2.92
C ALA A 151 -10.85 -4.99 4.18
N LEU A 152 -9.83 -4.14 4.31
CA LEU A 152 -9.68 -3.22 5.43
C LEU A 152 -10.79 -2.15 5.46
N ALA A 153 -11.12 -1.57 4.30
CA ALA A 153 -12.23 -0.63 4.19
C ALA A 153 -13.57 -1.27 4.58
N THR A 154 -13.78 -2.54 4.19
CA THR A 154 -14.97 -3.29 4.62
C THR A 154 -15.00 -3.43 6.13
N GLN A 155 -13.91 -3.91 6.75
CA GLN A 155 -13.83 -4.05 8.22
C GLN A 155 -14.08 -2.72 8.95
N ARG A 156 -13.52 -1.62 8.45
CA ARG A 156 -13.70 -0.27 9.01
C ARG A 156 -15.14 0.23 8.92
N LEU A 157 -15.85 -0.04 7.82
CA LEU A 157 -17.26 0.33 7.67
C LEU A 157 -18.19 -0.34 8.69
N TRP A 158 -17.80 -1.48 9.26
CA TRP A 158 -18.53 -2.09 10.37
C TRP A 158 -18.34 -1.35 11.70
N LEU A 159 -17.22 -0.63 11.84
CA LEU A 159 -16.83 0.05 13.07
C LEU A 159 -17.25 1.54 13.08
N ASP A 160 -17.24 2.19 11.92
CA ASP A 160 -17.46 3.63 11.80
C ASP A 160 -18.90 3.97 11.38
N LYS A 161 -19.48 5.02 12.00
CA LYS A 161 -20.88 5.42 11.79
C LYS A 161 -21.07 6.37 10.60
N ASP A 162 -20.03 7.06 10.16
CA ASP A 162 -20.07 7.98 9.02
C ASP A 162 -19.55 7.31 7.73
N THR A 163 -20.48 6.71 6.97
CA THR A 163 -20.18 5.59 6.07
C THR A 163 -20.07 5.97 4.59
N ASN A 164 -20.47 7.17 4.17
CA ASN A 164 -20.62 7.47 2.74
C ASN A 164 -19.31 7.46 1.96
N GLU A 165 -18.26 8.08 2.50
CA GLU A 165 -16.96 8.13 1.81
C GLU A 165 -16.27 6.75 1.82
N GLY A 166 -16.34 6.02 2.93
CA GLY A 166 -15.85 4.64 3.00
C GLY A 166 -16.57 3.70 2.02
N LEU A 167 -17.90 3.86 1.88
CA LEU A 167 -18.70 3.11 0.90
C LEU A 167 -18.33 3.48 -0.53
N ARG A 168 -18.09 4.76 -0.83
CA ARG A 168 -17.62 5.20 -2.15
C ARG A 168 -16.29 4.54 -2.49
N LYS A 169 -15.29 4.64 -1.61
CA LYS A 169 -13.98 4.01 -1.80
C LYS A 169 -14.08 2.51 -2.01
N LEU A 170 -14.89 1.82 -1.19
CA LEU A 170 -15.12 0.39 -1.33
C LEU A 170 -15.77 0.00 -2.66
N ARG A 171 -16.73 0.81 -3.16
CA ARG A 171 -17.34 0.57 -4.49
C ARG A 171 -16.31 0.70 -5.61
N ILE A 172 -15.46 1.72 -5.56
CA ILE A 172 -14.41 1.94 -6.56
C ILE A 172 -13.44 0.76 -6.56
N LEU A 173 -12.92 0.37 -5.38
CA LEU A 173 -12.00 -0.77 -5.25
C LEU A 173 -12.61 -2.08 -5.77
N ARG A 174 -13.89 -2.35 -5.44
CA ARG A 174 -14.60 -3.54 -5.95
C ARG A 174 -14.79 -3.50 -7.47
N LYS A 175 -15.12 -2.33 -8.02
CA LYS A 175 -15.29 -2.16 -9.47
C LYS A 175 -13.96 -2.38 -10.20
N PHE A 176 -12.87 -1.83 -9.67
CA PHE A 176 -11.52 -2.08 -10.20
C PHE A 176 -11.17 -3.57 -10.21
N LEU A 177 -11.36 -4.27 -9.08
CA LEU A 177 -11.10 -5.70 -8.99
C LEU A 177 -11.96 -6.53 -9.97
N ALA A 178 -13.21 -6.13 -10.19
CA ALA A 178 -14.08 -6.78 -11.16
C ALA A 178 -13.57 -6.61 -12.60
N VAL A 179 -13.19 -5.39 -12.99
CA VAL A 179 -12.64 -5.09 -14.32
C VAL A 179 -11.36 -5.86 -14.58
N VAL A 180 -10.42 -5.86 -13.63
CA VAL A 180 -9.15 -6.60 -13.78
C VAL A 180 -9.40 -8.11 -13.80
N GLY A 181 -10.28 -8.62 -12.94
CA GLY A 181 -10.65 -10.03 -12.89
C GLY A 181 -11.28 -10.51 -14.20
N GLU A 182 -12.21 -9.75 -14.78
CA GLU A 182 -12.82 -10.06 -16.06
C GLU A 182 -11.79 -10.10 -17.19
N ARG A 183 -10.86 -9.15 -17.24
CA ARG A 183 -9.76 -9.17 -18.23
C ARG A 183 -8.87 -10.40 -18.08
N TRP A 184 -8.45 -10.73 -16.86
CA TRP A 184 -7.59 -11.90 -16.62
C TRP A 184 -8.29 -13.23 -16.94
N LEU A 185 -9.60 -13.32 -16.68
CA LEU A 185 -10.38 -14.54 -16.94
C LEU A 185 -10.83 -14.68 -18.39
N SER A 186 -11.09 -13.57 -19.09
CA SER A 186 -11.57 -13.60 -20.48
C SER A 186 -10.45 -13.80 -21.50
N GLY A 187 -9.19 -13.54 -21.14
CA GLY A 187 -8.05 -13.65 -22.07
C GLY A 187 -8.10 -12.64 -23.23
N SER A 188 -9.02 -11.68 -23.19
CA SER A 188 -9.19 -10.62 -24.18
C SER A 188 -8.05 -9.60 -24.00
N GLN A 189 -7.04 -9.66 -24.88
CA GLN A 189 -6.03 -8.61 -25.03
C GLN A 189 -6.59 -7.41 -25.79
#